data_AF-A0A196SL48-F1
#
_entry.id   AF-A0A196SL48-F1
#
_cell.length_a   1.000
_cell.length_b   1.000
_cell.length_c   1.000
_cell.angle_alpha   90.00
_cell.angle_beta   90.00
_cell.angle_gamma   90.00
#
_symmetry.space_group_name_H-M   'P 1'
#
loop_
_entity.id
_entity.type
_entity.pdbx_description
1 polymer ?
#
loop_
_entity_poly.entity_id
_entity_poly.type
_entity_poly.pdbx_seq_one_letter_code
_entity_poly.pdbx_strand_id
1 'polypeptide(L)' 'MSGGTPFRYPKYVWSPAGGWWGQNANWRRNTRIAAVVMVALSIPVFIASANMERRPIPPVRHIPSQYWCKHAKEDDPRLQ' A
#
# COMPACT_ATOMS: atom_id res chain seq x y z
N MET A 1 -11.91 3.06 19.29
CA MET A 1 -12.50 1.80 19.80
C MET A 1 -11.86 1.45 21.15
N SER A 2 -12.50 1.80 22.25
CA SER A 2 -12.72 0.96 23.46
C SER A 2 -13.65 1.77 24.37
N GLY A 3 -14.92 1.38 24.46
CA GLY A 3 -15.99 2.12 25.15
C GLY A 3 -16.23 1.67 26.59
N GLY A 4 -15.19 1.27 27.32
CA GLY A 4 -15.28 0.83 28.72
C GLY A 4 -14.05 1.25 29.52
N THR A 5 -14.08 1.09 30.84
CA THR A 5 -12.94 1.31 31.74
C THR A 5 -11.97 0.12 31.75
N PRO A 6 -10.64 0.32 31.76
CA PRO A 6 -9.67 -0.77 31.78
C PRO A 6 -9.86 -1.68 32.99
N PHE A 7 -10.13 -2.97 32.76
CA PHE A 7 -10.10 -3.99 33.80
C PHE A 7 -8.67 -4.51 33.99
N ARG A 8 -8.39 -5.17 35.13
CA ARG A 8 -7.05 -5.69 35.44
C ARG A 8 -6.70 -6.85 34.49
N TYR A 9 -5.55 -6.78 33.84
CA TYR A 9 -5.04 -7.80 32.92
C TYR A 9 -3.57 -8.12 33.22
N PRO A 10 -3.06 -9.31 32.82
CA PRO A 10 -1.65 -9.67 33.01
C PRO A 10 -0.74 -8.84 32.10
N LYS A 11 0.20 -8.08 32.69
CA LYS A 11 1.11 -7.18 31.94
C LYS A 11 2.34 -7.89 31.36
N TYR A 12 2.62 -9.12 31.79
CA TYR A 12 3.78 -9.90 31.36
C TYR A 12 3.52 -10.70 30.08
N VAL A 13 2.27 -10.75 29.60
CA VAL A 13 1.92 -11.49 28.38
C VAL A 13 2.19 -10.60 27.17
N TRP A 14 3.01 -11.09 26.26
CA TRP A 14 3.31 -10.42 25.00
C TRP A 14 2.72 -11.19 23.82
N SER A 15 2.19 -10.45 22.84
CA SER A 15 1.67 -10.99 21.58
C SER A 15 2.04 -10.04 20.43
N PRO A 16 2.37 -10.57 19.25
CA PRO A 16 2.77 -9.77 18.10
C PRO A 16 1.68 -8.81 17.61
N ALA A 17 0.40 -9.17 17.76
CA ALA A 17 -0.72 -8.31 17.38
C ALA A 17 -1.03 -7.22 18.44
N GLY A 18 -0.33 -7.23 19.57
CA GLY A 18 -0.64 -6.44 20.76
C GLY A 18 -1.39 -7.25 21.82
N GLY A 19 -1.73 -6.59 22.92
CA GLY A 19 -2.43 -7.19 24.05
C GLY A 19 -3.67 -6.40 24.46
N TRP A 20 -4.07 -6.59 25.71
CA TRP A 20 -5.15 -5.83 26.33
C TRP A 20 -4.90 -4.32 26.23
N TRP A 21 -5.83 -3.61 25.61
CA TRP A 21 -5.91 -2.14 25.62
C TRP A 21 -4.64 -1.50 25.08
N GLY A 22 -4.23 -1.90 23.88
CA GLY A 22 -2.99 -1.48 23.21
C GLY A 22 -2.85 0.04 23.02
N GLN A 23 -2.52 0.75 24.10
CA GLN A 23 -2.15 2.16 24.09
C GLN A 23 -0.66 2.26 23.83
N ASN A 24 -0.30 2.39 22.56
CA ASN A 24 1.07 2.71 22.18
C ASN A 24 1.23 4.23 22.12
N ALA A 25 2.03 4.80 23.02
CA ALA A 25 2.32 6.23 23.05
C ALA A 25 2.88 6.76 21.72
N ASN A 26 3.58 5.90 20.96
CA ASN A 26 4.25 6.25 19.70
C ASN A 26 3.53 5.68 18.46
N TRP A 27 2.25 5.33 18.55
CA TRP A 27 1.52 4.67 17.45
C TRP A 27 1.64 5.44 16.13
N ARG A 28 1.54 6.78 16.14
CA ARG A 28 1.63 7.62 14.94
C ARG A 28 2.99 7.48 14.24
N ARG A 29 4.08 7.46 15.01
CA ARG A 29 5.43 7.31 14.45
C ARG A 29 5.62 5.91 13.87
N ASN A 30 5.19 4.88 14.60
CA ASN A 30 5.33 3.50 14.16
C ASN A 30 4.52 3.21 12.89
N THR A 31 3.28 3.72 12.80
CA THR A 31 2.45 3.58 11.59
C THR A 31 3.05 4.33 10.40
N ARG A 32 3.64 5.52 10.61
CA ARG A 32 4.34 6.24 9.54
C ARG A 32 5.53 5.45 9.00
N ILE A 33 6.35 4.88 9.89
CA ILE A 33 7.49 4.05 9.49
C ILE A 33 7.00 2.84 8.70
N ALA A 34 5.99 2.12 9.19
CA ALA A 34 5.42 0.98 8.49
C ALA A 34 4.88 1.35 7.09
N ALA A 35 4.16 2.47 6.97
CA ALA A 35 3.66 2.95 5.69
C ALA A 35 4.79 3.29 4.71
N VAL A 36 5.85 3.98 5.18
CA VAL A 36 7.03 4.30 4.35
C VAL A 36 7.70 3.02 3.84
N VAL A 37 7.88 2.02 4.70
CA VAL A 37 8.49 0.74 4.31
C VAL A 37 7.62 0.02 3.27
N MET A 38 6.30 -0.04 3.47
CA MET A 38 5.40 -0.67 2.49
C MET A 38 5.45 0.02 1.13
N VAL A 39 5.46 1.35 1.11
CA VAL A 39 5.57 2.12 -0.14
C VAL A 39 6.93 1.87 -0.80
N ALA A 40 8.03 1.91 -0.05
CA ALA A 40 9.37 1.68 -0.58
C ALA A 40 9.51 0.30 -1.25
N LEU A 41 8.93 -0.74 -0.65
CA LEU A 41 8.90 -2.08 -1.24
C LEU A 41 7.99 -2.19 -2.46
N SER A 42 6.92 -1.38 -2.53
CA SER A 42 5.98 -1.40 -3.66
C SER A 42 6.51 -0.68 -4.90
N ILE A 43 7.42 0.30 -4.74
CA ILE A 43 8.01 1.07 -5.85
C ILE A 43 8.68 0.19 -6.92
N PRO A 44 9.63 -0.71 -6.60
CA PRO A 44 10.29 -1.52 -7.64
C PRO A 44 9.31 -2.44 -8.36
N VAL A 45 8.34 -3.00 -7.63
CA VAL A 45 7.28 -3.84 -8.21
C VAL A 45 6.42 -3.03 -9.17
N PHE A 46 6.05 -1.81 -8.80
CA PHE A 46 5.30 -0.90 -9.66
C PHE A 46 6.07 -0.52 -10.92
N ILE A 47 7.36 -0.18 -10.79
CA ILE A 47 8.22 0.17 -11.95
C ILE A 47 8.37 -1.03 -12.88
N ALA A 48 8.61 -2.23 -12.34
CA ALA A 48 8.69 -3.45 -13.15
C ALA A 48 7.36 -3.72 -13.87
N SER A 49 6.24 -3.62 -13.16
CA SER A 49 4.90 -3.78 -13.74
C SER A 49 4.66 -2.79 -14.88
N ALA A 50 4.93 -1.50 -14.68
CA ALA A 50 4.70 -0.46 -15.67
C ALA A 50 5.59 -0.59 -16.91
N ASN A 51 6.80 -1.16 -16.76
CA ASN A 51 7.71 -1.43 -17.87
C ASN A 51 7.34 -2.69 -18.66
N MET A 52 6.74 -3.67 -18.01
CA MET A 52 6.37 -4.95 -18.63
C MET A 52 4.96 -4.94 -19.23
N GLU A 53 4.12 -3.99 -18.82
CA GLU A 53 2.73 -3.95 -19.27
C GLU A 53 2.63 -3.73 -20.80
N ARG A 54 1.99 -4.69 -21.46
CA ARG A 54 1.72 -4.71 -22.89
C ARG A 54 0.24 -4.99 -23.14
N ARG A 55 -0.36 -4.25 -24.06
CA ARG A 55 -1.77 -4.35 -24.43
C ARG A 55 -1.90 -4.59 -25.93
N PRO A 56 -2.16 -5.84 -26.35
CA PRO A 56 -2.37 -6.15 -27.77
C PRO A 56 -3.62 -5.46 -28.35
N ILE A 57 -4.60 -5.15 -27.50
CA ILE A 57 -5.84 -4.46 -27.86
C ILE A 57 -5.90 -3.16 -27.04
N PRO A 58 -6.02 -1.99 -27.70
CA PRO A 58 -6.14 -0.73 -27.00
C PRO A 58 -7.47 -0.67 -26.23
N PRO A 59 -7.50 -0.01 -25.06
CA PRO A 59 -8.71 0.07 -24.27
C PRO A 59 -9.80 0.90 -24.97
N VAL A 60 -11.07 0.57 -24.70
CA VAL A 60 -12.23 1.26 -25.29
C VAL A 60 -12.32 2.73 -24.86
N ARG A 61 -11.77 3.07 -23.69
CA ARG A 61 -11.72 4.42 -23.10
C ARG A 61 -10.36 4.64 -22.44
N HIS A 62 -9.98 5.89 -22.27
CA HIS A 62 -8.72 6.24 -21.61
C HIS A 62 -8.66 5.69 -20.18
N ILE A 63 -7.53 5.07 -19.81
CA ILE A 63 -7.31 4.46 -18.49
C ILE A 63 -6.10 5.14 -17.83
N PRO A 64 -6.14 5.43 -16.51
CA PRO A 64 -5.03 6.11 -15.82
C PRO A 64 -3.67 5.44 -16.02
N SER A 65 -3.60 4.12 -16.12
CA SER A 65 -2.34 3.40 -16.32
C SER A 65 -1.62 3.73 -17.63
N GLN A 66 -2.32 4.29 -18.63
CA GLN A 66 -1.69 4.78 -19.86
C GLN A 66 -0.71 5.94 -19.60
N TYR A 67 -0.82 6.65 -18.48
CA TYR A 67 0.09 7.76 -18.14
C TYR A 67 1.49 7.32 -17.72
N TRP A 68 1.64 6.11 -17.16
CA TRP A 68 2.90 5.65 -16.57
C TRP A 68 3.45 4.36 -17.17
N CYS A 69 2.67 3.63 -17.98
CA CYS A 69 3.15 2.42 -18.63
C CYS A 69 3.99 2.75 -19.86
N LYS A 70 5.16 2.11 -19.99
CA LYS A 70 6.17 2.40 -21.00
C LYS A 70 5.64 2.24 -22.44
N HIS A 71 4.82 1.20 -22.66
CA HIS A 71 4.36 0.81 -23.98
C HIS A 71 2.98 1.37 -24.34
N ALA A 72 2.40 2.23 -23.50
CA ALA A 72 1.04 2.73 -23.69
C ALA A 72 0.82 3.45 -25.04
N LYS A 73 1.83 4.17 -25.55
CA LYS A 73 1.78 4.86 -26.85
C LYS A 73 1.97 3.93 -28.05
N GLU A 74 2.70 2.84 -27.87
CA GLU A 74 2.88 1.82 -28.91
C GLU A 74 1.60 0.99 -29.07
N ASP A 75 0.99 0.64 -27.94
CA ASP A 75 -0.18 -0.24 -27.87
C ASP A 75 -1.49 0.47 -28.24
N ASP A 76 -1.56 1.80 -28.07
CA ASP A 76 -2.72 2.62 -28.43
C ASP A 76 -2.31 3.84 -29.26
N PRO A 77 -2.43 3.77 -30.60
CA PRO A 77 -2.00 4.85 -31.50
C PRO A 77 -2.81 6.14 -31.35
N ARG A 78 -3.91 6.15 -30.58
CA ARG A 78 -4.70 7.36 -30.28
C ARG A 78 -4.03 8.29 -29.26
N LEU A 79 -2.99 7.82 -28.57
CA LEU A 79 -2.26 8.57 -27.55
C LEU A 79 -1.07 9.39 -28.11
N GLN A 80 -0.89 9.40 -29.43
CA GLN A 80 0.13 10.20 -30.12
C GLN A 80 -0.28 11.66 -30.29
#